data_AF-A0A6V7KIY1-F1
#
_entry.id   AF-A0A6V7KIY1-F1
#
_cell.length_a   1.000
_cell.length_b   1.000
_cell.length_c   1.000
_cell.angle_alpha   90.00
_cell.angle_beta   90.00
_cell.angle_gamma   90.00
#
_symmetry.space_group_name_H-M   'P 1'
#
loop_
_entity.id
_entity.type
_entity.pdbx_description
1 polymer ?
#
loop_
_entity_poly.entity_id
_entity_poly.type
_entity_poly.pdbx_seq_one_letter_code
_entity_poly.pdbx_strand_id
1 'polypeptide(L)'
;WYGLAVAFPHILARPQNIPGGELLNPGTSKYVAQLLRLRTSFTLYQQSNVMAYLHNGAPILSPTHYHYPEDTTTRYTPDQFMWGPSVLV
;
A
#
# COMPACT_ATOMS: atom_id res chain seq x y z
N TRP A 1 2.93 -11.22 3.11
CA TRP A 1 1.52 -10.80 3.01
C TRP A 1 1.23 -9.52 3.81
N TYR A 2 1.40 -9.47 5.15
CA TYR A 2 1.10 -8.25 5.94
C TYR A 2 1.87 -7.00 5.51
N GLY A 3 3.12 -7.13 5.06
CA GLY A 3 3.90 -5.99 4.56
C GLY A 3 3.25 -5.32 3.34
N LEU A 4 2.89 -6.13 2.33
CA LEU A 4 2.15 -5.65 1.16
C LEU A 4 0.82 -5.01 1.54
N ALA A 5 0.13 -5.58 2.54
CA ALA A 5 -1.15 -5.11 3.06
C ALA A 5 -1.13 -3.65 3.57
N VAL A 6 0.04 -3.06 3.82
CA VAL A 6 0.20 -1.63 4.18
C VAL A 6 -0.23 -0.72 3.02
N ALA A 7 0.07 -1.08 1.78
CA ALA A 7 -0.32 -0.25 0.64
C ALA A 7 -1.82 -0.36 0.31
N PHE A 8 -2.47 -1.44 0.75
CA PHE A 8 -3.88 -1.67 0.43
C PHE A 8 -4.80 -0.83 1.33
N PRO A 9 -5.80 -0.12 0.75
CA PRO A 9 -6.69 0.73 1.53
C PRO A 9 -7.60 0.00 2.51
N HIS A 10 -7.86 -1.31 2.31
CA HIS A 10 -8.90 -2.03 3.05
C HIS A 10 -8.38 -3.07 4.05
N ILE A 11 -7.14 -3.52 3.86
CA ILE A 11 -6.62 -4.70 4.57
C ILE A 11 -6.09 -4.32 5.96
N LEU A 12 -5.17 -3.36 6.05
CA LEU A 12 -4.62 -2.89 7.33
C LEU A 12 -5.31 -1.61 7.86
N ALA A 13 -6.47 -1.27 7.33
CA ALA A 13 -7.25 -0.13 7.82
C ALA A 13 -8.00 -0.44 9.13
N ARG A 14 -8.27 -1.72 9.41
CA ARG A 14 -9.01 -2.16 10.60
C ARG A 14 -8.35 -3.39 11.21
N PRO A 15 -8.14 -3.44 12.54
CA PRO A 15 -7.56 -4.60 13.21
C PRO A 15 -8.35 -5.90 12.96
N GLN A 16 -9.67 -5.82 12.79
CA GLN A 16 -10.52 -6.99 12.50
C GLN A 16 -10.27 -7.61 11.13
N ASN A 17 -9.67 -6.85 10.20
CA ASN A 17 -9.39 -7.31 8.84
C ASN A 17 -8.03 -8.00 8.72
N ILE A 18 -7.26 -8.10 9.81
CA ILE A 18 -5.96 -8.75 9.83
C ILE A 18 -6.20 -10.28 9.81
N PRO A 19 -5.80 -11.00 8.74
CA PRO A 19 -5.93 -12.44 8.69
C PRO A 19 -5.17 -13.09 9.84
N GLY A 20 -5.74 -14.14 10.40
CA GLY A 20 -5.15 -14.82 11.56
C GLY A 20 -5.18 -14.00 12.85
N GLY A 21 -5.76 -12.78 12.87
CA GLY A 21 -5.79 -11.80 13.97
C GLY A 21 -5.50 -12.34 15.38
N GLU A 22 -6.47 -12.99 16.01
CA GLU A 22 -6.38 -13.47 17.40
C GLU A 22 -5.42 -14.67 17.59
N LEU A 23 -5.05 -15.34 16.50
CA LEU A 23 -4.20 -16.54 16.47
C LEU A 23 -2.75 -16.24 16.07
N LEU A 24 -2.35 -14.96 16.01
CA LEU A 24 -0.99 -14.57 15.68
C LEU A 24 -0.04 -14.84 16.85
N ASN A 25 1.10 -15.46 16.55
CA ASN A 25 2.16 -15.62 17.54
C ASN A 25 2.68 -14.24 18.01
N PRO A 26 3.27 -14.14 19.22
CA PRO A 26 3.69 -12.85 19.76
C PRO A 26 4.70 -12.08 18.90
N GLY A 27 5.56 -12.77 18.14
CA GLY A 27 6.53 -12.15 17.24
C GLY A 27 5.86 -11.49 16.03
N THR A 28 4.98 -12.22 15.37
CA THR A 28 4.17 -11.74 14.24
C THR A 28 3.27 -10.59 14.68
N SER A 29 2.68 -10.65 15.87
CA SER A 29 1.86 -9.56 16.41
C SER A 29 2.64 -8.25 16.59
N LYS A 30 3.90 -8.33 17.08
CA LYS A 30 4.77 -7.14 17.17
C LYS A 30 5.10 -6.58 15.79
N TYR A 31 5.40 -7.45 14.81
CA TYR A 31 5.68 -7.02 13.44
C TYR A 31 4.46 -6.37 12.77
N VAL A 32 3.27 -6.97 12.91
CA VAL A 32 2.02 -6.40 12.41
C VAL A 32 1.72 -5.05 13.07
N ALA A 33 1.97 -4.90 14.37
CA ALA A 33 1.84 -3.61 15.06
C ALA A 33 2.79 -2.54 14.48
N GLN A 34 4.02 -2.90 14.10
CA GLN A 34 4.94 -1.99 13.41
C GLN A 34 4.42 -1.59 12.02
N LEU A 35 3.89 -2.55 11.26
CA LEU A 35 3.28 -2.29 9.95
C LEU A 35 2.02 -1.42 10.04
N LEU A 36 1.20 -1.59 11.08
CA LEU A 36 0.06 -0.72 11.35
C LEU A 36 0.51 0.70 11.70
N ARG A 37 1.58 0.86 12.48
CA ARG A 37 2.18 2.18 12.74
C ARG A 37 2.66 2.83 11.45
N LEU A 38 3.36 2.09 10.60
CA LEU A 38 3.77 2.57 9.27
C LEU A 38 2.55 2.97 8.43
N ARG A 39 1.49 2.17 8.42
CA ARG A 39 0.24 2.53 7.72
C ARG A 39 -0.32 3.84 8.22
N THR A 40 -0.36 4.00 9.55
CA THR A 40 -0.92 5.20 10.18
C THR A 40 -0.11 6.45 9.84
N SER A 41 1.22 6.37 9.70
CA SER A 41 2.03 7.52 9.27
C SER A 41 1.75 7.94 7.83
N PHE A 42 1.36 7.00 6.96
CA PHE A 42 0.95 7.29 5.57
C PHE A 42 -0.55 7.65 5.42
N THR A 43 -1.29 7.87 6.52
CA THR A 43 -2.74 8.19 6.44
C THR A 43 -3.01 9.47 5.65
N LEU A 44 -2.25 10.54 5.91
CA LEU A 44 -2.42 11.81 5.19
C LEU A 44 -2.10 11.65 3.70
N TYR A 45 -1.01 10.94 3.37
CA TYR A 45 -0.65 10.62 1.99
C TYR A 45 -1.75 9.83 1.28
N GLN A 46 -2.32 8.81 1.94
CA GLN A 46 -3.46 8.05 1.42
C GLN A 46 -4.66 8.95 1.13
N GLN A 47 -4.99 9.87 2.04
CA GLN A 47 -6.11 10.79 1.84
C GLN A 47 -5.87 11.71 0.64
N SER A 48 -4.65 12.25 0.49
CA SER A 48 -4.28 13.04 -0.69
C SER A 48 -4.42 12.24 -2.00
N ASN A 49 -3.99 10.98 -2.02
CA ASN A 49 -4.14 10.11 -3.20
C ASN A 49 -5.62 9.82 -3.52
N VAL A 50 -6.46 9.62 -2.50
CA VAL A 50 -7.91 9.45 -2.68
C VAL A 50 -8.54 10.73 -3.23
N MET A 51 -8.13 11.90 -2.74
CA MET A 51 -8.63 13.19 -3.26
C MET A 51 -8.19 13.43 -4.69
N ALA A 52 -6.95 13.10 -5.04
CA ALA A 52 -6.48 13.15 -6.42
C ALA A 52 -7.33 12.24 -7.30
N TYR A 53 -7.53 10.97 -6.92
CA TYR A 53 -8.40 10.04 -7.64
C TYR A 53 -9.81 10.61 -7.88
N LEU A 54 -10.43 11.21 -6.86
CA LEU A 54 -11.77 11.80 -6.99
C LEU A 54 -11.80 13.05 -7.90
N HIS A 55 -10.73 13.83 -7.93
CA HIS A 55 -10.68 15.09 -8.68
C HIS A 55 -10.27 14.90 -10.15
N ASN A 56 -9.26 14.07 -10.42
CA ASN A 56 -8.66 13.93 -11.76
C ASN A 56 -8.52 12.47 -12.23
N GLY A 57 -9.02 11.49 -11.47
CA GLY A 57 -8.94 10.08 -11.84
C GLY A 57 -7.54 9.47 -11.67
N ALA A 58 -6.61 10.14 -10.98
CA ALA A 58 -5.27 9.58 -10.74
C ALA A 58 -5.34 8.27 -9.95
N PRO A 59 -4.64 7.20 -10.36
CA PRO A 59 -4.73 5.91 -9.71
C PRO A 59 -4.12 5.92 -8.30
N ILE A 60 -4.77 5.24 -7.36
CA ILE A 60 -4.25 5.05 -5.99
C ILE A 60 -3.17 3.97 -5.98
N LEU A 61 -3.38 2.88 -6.71
CA LEU A 61 -2.40 1.84 -6.96
C LEU A 61 -2.25 1.70 -8.47
N SER A 62 -1.02 1.75 -8.97
CA SER A 62 -0.71 1.71 -10.40
C SER A 62 0.54 0.87 -10.65
N PRO A 63 0.66 0.23 -11.82
CA PRO A 63 1.91 -0.40 -12.20
C PRO A 63 2.99 0.67 -12.44
N THR A 64 4.26 0.31 -12.24
CA THR A 64 5.39 1.27 -12.32
C THR A 64 5.51 1.95 -13.68
N HIS A 65 5.25 1.24 -14.77
CA HIS A 65 5.26 1.80 -16.13
C HIS A 65 4.21 2.89 -16.37
N TYR A 66 3.19 3.02 -15.50
CA TYR A 66 2.24 4.14 -15.57
C TYR A 66 2.93 5.48 -15.27
N HIS A 67 3.90 5.48 -14.35
CA HIS A 67 4.65 6.68 -13.95
C HIS A 67 5.94 6.88 -14.77
N TYR A 68 6.48 5.80 -15.35
CA TYR A 68 7.72 5.81 -16.13
C TYR A 68 7.51 5.15 -17.51
N PRO A 69 6.66 5.72 -18.39
CA PRO A 69 6.27 5.09 -19.65
C PRO A 69 7.43 4.92 -20.63
N GLU A 70 8.44 5.79 -20.55
CA GLU A 70 9.63 5.75 -21.42
C GLU A 70 10.63 4.67 -21.01
N ASP A 71 10.53 4.16 -19.77
CA ASP A 71 11.44 3.13 -19.28
C ASP A 71 10.89 1.74 -19.61
N THR A 72 11.42 1.15 -20.68
CA THR A 72 11.03 -0.18 -21.14
C THR A 72 11.31 -1.28 -20.12
N THR A 73 12.20 -1.06 -19.14
CA THR A 73 12.50 -2.06 -18.11
C THR A 73 11.34 -2.22 -17.12
N THR A 74 10.64 -1.12 -16.80
CA THR A 74 9.50 -1.11 -15.87
C THR A 74 8.25 -1.80 -16.43
N ARG A 75 8.17 -1.96 -17.76
CA ARG A 75 7.06 -2.65 -18.43
C ARG A 75 7.04 -4.14 -18.13
N TYR A 76 8.18 -4.71 -17.73
CA TYR A 76 8.35 -6.14 -17.45
C TYR A 76 8.52 -6.44 -15.95
N THR A 77 8.23 -5.50 -15.04
CA THR A 77 8.35 -5.74 -13.59
C THR A 77 6.97 -5.93 -12.94
N PRO A 78 6.41 -7.15 -12.94
CA PRO A 78 5.07 -7.42 -12.39
C PRO A 78 5.03 -7.44 -10.85
N ASP A 79 6.18 -7.60 -10.19
CA ASP A 79 6.25 -7.86 -8.75
C ASP A 79 6.33 -6.58 -7.88
N GLN A 80 6.23 -5.40 -8.50
CA GLN A 80 6.26 -4.11 -7.82
C GLN A 80 5.16 -3.19 -8.35
N PHE A 81 4.68 -2.27 -7.52
CA PHE A 81 3.68 -1.30 -7.92
C PHE A 81 3.88 0.04 -7.22
N MET A 82 3.30 1.09 -7.80
CA MET A 82 3.29 2.42 -7.22
C MET A 82 2.04 2.60 -6.36
N TRP A 83 2.26 3.09 -5.15
CA TRP A 83 1.20 3.60 -4.29
C TRP A 83 1.16 5.11 -4.40
N GLY A 84 0.19 5.60 -5.17
CA GLY A 84 0.14 6.98 -5.64
C GLY A 84 1.36 7.31 -6.51
N PRO A 85 1.74 8.59 -6.63
CA PRO A 85 2.82 9.00 -7.51
C PRO A 85 4.24 8.79 -6.97
N SER A 86 4.42 8.57 -5.66
CA SER A 86 5.73 8.77 -5.01
C SER A 86 6.25 7.59 -4.20
N VAL A 87 5.45 6.54 -3.98
CA VAL A 87 5.85 5.40 -3.14
C VAL A 87 5.90 4.14 -3.99
N LEU A 88 7.09 3.57 -4.15
CA LEU A 88 7.27 2.25 -4.74
C LEU A 88 7.09 1.19 -3.65
N VAL A 89 6.28 0.17 -3.94
CA VAL A 89 5.97 -0.96 -3.06
C VAL A 89 6.37 -2.26 -3.72
#